data_AF-A0A565BS82-F1
#
_entry.id   AF-A0A565BS82-F1
#
_cell.length_a   1.000
_cell.length_b   1.000
_cell.length_c   1.000
_cell.angle_alpha   90.00
_cell.angle_beta   90.00
_cell.angle_gamma   90.00
#
_symmetry.space_group_name_H-M   'P 1'
#
loop_
_entity.id
_entity.type
_entity.pdbx_description
1 polymer ?
#
loop_
_entity_poly.entity_id
_entity_poly.type
_entity_poly.pdbx_seq_one_letter_code
_entity_poly.pdbx_strand_id
1 'polypeptide(L)'
;MDDVSGALAVADRLRSPDINLDVSCKLCQHHSETTCHVLFGCRAAEDMLRCANIPNPSSGFSTMLEENLSFMLDLIEKRAISEDTRLAIPWLLWNI
;
A
#
# COMPACT_ATOMS: atom_id res chain seq x y z
N MET A 1 -17.74 -24.39 -9.67
CA MET A 1 -16.83 -23.32 -10.13
C MET A 1 -17.34 -22.13 -9.37
N ASP A 2 -16.81 -21.95 -8.16
CA ASP A 2 -17.37 -21.04 -7.17
C ASP A 2 -16.19 -20.31 -6.56
N ASP A 3 -16.09 -19.05 -6.96
CA ASP A 3 -15.00 -18.13 -6.68
C ASP A 3 -14.77 -17.95 -5.17
N VAL A 4 -13.53 -18.20 -4.75
CA VAL A 4 -13.01 -17.76 -3.45
C VAL A 4 -12.82 -16.26 -3.53
N SER A 5 -13.88 -15.51 -3.26
CA SER A 5 -13.77 -14.08 -2.94
C SER A 5 -13.22 -13.95 -1.53
N GLY A 6 -11.91 -14.13 -1.40
CA GLY A 6 -11.12 -13.73 -0.24
C GLY A 6 -11.05 -12.20 -0.19
N ALA A 7 -12.19 -11.56 0.06
CA ALA A 7 -12.26 -10.14 0.32
C ALA A 7 -11.51 -9.88 1.63
N LEU A 8 -10.29 -9.39 1.50
CA LEU A 8 -9.47 -8.93 2.61
C LEU A 8 -10.31 -7.97 3.45
N ALA A 9 -10.62 -8.39 4.68
CA ALA A 9 -11.27 -7.54 5.65
C ALA A 9 -10.27 -6.47 6.09
N VAL A 10 -10.27 -5.33 5.41
CA VAL A 10 -9.72 -4.10 5.99
C VAL A 10 -10.54 -3.86 7.26
N ALA A 11 -9.86 -3.80 8.41
CA ALA A 11 -10.48 -3.72 9.75
C ALA A 11 -11.55 -2.61 9.87
N ASP A 12 -11.47 -1.59 9.00
CA ASP A 12 -12.43 -0.49 8.89
C ASP A 12 -13.88 -0.91 8.53
N ARG A 13 -14.07 -2.10 7.95
CA ARG A 13 -15.40 -2.63 7.57
C ARG A 13 -16.04 -3.59 8.58
N LEU A 14 -15.33 -3.95 9.66
CA LEU A 14 -15.83 -4.87 10.68
C LEU A 14 -16.42 -4.16 11.92
N ARG A 15 -17.05 -2.99 11.77
CA ARG A 15 -17.73 -2.31 12.88
C ARG A 15 -19.02 -3.06 13.27
N SER A 16 -18.87 -4.11 14.08
CA SER A 16 -19.94 -4.67 14.91
C SER A 16 -19.94 -3.95 16.27
N PRO A 17 -21.11 -3.64 16.87
CA PRO A 17 -21.20 -2.86 18.11
C PRO A 17 -20.40 -3.40 19.31
N ASP A 18 -20.05 -4.69 19.30
CA ASP A 18 -19.35 -5.37 20.41
C ASP A 18 -17.86 -5.66 20.14
N ILE A 19 -17.29 -5.19 19.02
CA ILE A 19 -15.88 -5.46 18.69
C ILE A 19 -15.10 -4.15 18.76
N ASN A 20 -14.29 -4.02 19.80
CA ASN A 20 -13.29 -2.96 19.94
C ASN A 20 -12.12 -3.28 18.99
N LEU A 21 -12.32 -3.00 17.69
CA LEU A 21 -11.28 -3.17 16.68
C LEU A 21 -10.23 -2.09 16.86
N ASP A 22 -9.01 -2.51 17.21
CA ASP A 22 -7.85 -1.66 17.12
C ASP A 22 -7.57 -1.35 15.65
N VAL A 23 -8.04 -0.19 15.22
CA VAL A 23 -7.85 0.38 13.89
C VAL A 23 -6.46 1.00 13.71
N SER A 24 -5.54 0.86 14.67
CA SER A 24 -4.17 1.36 14.51
C SER A 24 -3.39 0.50 13.52
N CYS A 25 -2.63 1.15 12.64
CA CYS A 25 -1.73 0.52 11.68
C CYS A 25 -0.77 -0.43 12.40
N LYS A 26 -0.71 -1.70 12.00
CA LYS A 26 0.15 -2.68 12.66
C LYS A 26 1.65 -2.45 12.43
N LEU A 27 2.01 -1.67 11.40
CA LEU A 27 3.40 -1.34 11.08
C LEU A 27 3.93 -0.20 11.96
N CYS A 28 3.22 0.92 12.03
CA CYS A 28 3.68 2.09 12.79
C CYS A 28 3.07 2.18 14.18
N GLN A 29 1.85 1.68 14.41
CA GLN A 29 1.07 1.84 15.65
C GLN A 29 0.74 3.30 16.03
N HIS A 30 0.94 4.26 15.11
CA HIS A 30 0.71 5.70 15.37
C HIS A 30 -0.49 6.27 14.60
N HIS A 31 -0.89 5.66 13.48
CA HIS A 31 -1.95 6.15 12.61
C HIS A 31 -3.02 5.09 12.39
N SER A 32 -4.19 5.50 11.90
CA SER A 32 -5.24 4.57 11.48
C SER A 32 -4.75 3.70 10.31
N GLU A 33 -5.06 2.42 10.38
CA GLU A 33 -4.80 1.44 9.34
C GLU A 33 -5.74 1.70 8.16
N THR A 34 -5.15 2.14 7.07
CA THR A 34 -5.81 2.26 5.76
C THR A 34 -4.88 1.70 4.71
N THR A 35 -5.42 1.22 3.60
CA THR A 35 -4.62 0.72 2.47
C THR A 35 -3.62 1.77 1.99
N CYS A 36 -4.03 3.03 1.88
CA CYS A 36 -3.16 4.13 1.47
C CYS A 36 -2.02 4.35 2.48
N HIS A 37 -2.32 4.34 3.79
CA HIS A 37 -1.29 4.48 4.81
C HIS A 37 -0.31 3.30 4.80
N VAL A 38 -0.81 2.06 4.81
CA VAL A 38 0.04 0.86 4.89
C VAL A 38 0.98 0.73 3.69
N LEU A 39 0.56 1.16 2.50
CA LEU A 39 1.41 1.11 1.32
C LEU A 39 2.31 2.33 1.11
N PHE A 40 1.84 3.53 1.44
CA PHE A 40 2.48 4.78 0.98
C PHE A 40 2.72 5.81 2.07
N GLY A 41 1.88 5.85 3.11
CA GLY A 41 1.95 6.86 4.17
C GLY A 41 2.62 6.40 5.47
N CYS A 42 2.94 5.11 5.59
CA CYS A 42 3.58 4.54 6.76
C CYS A 42 5.10 4.67 6.63
N ARG A 43 5.79 5.12 7.68
CA ARG A 43 7.26 5.21 7.67
C ARG A 43 7.94 3.88 7.33
N ALA A 44 7.39 2.77 7.82
CA ALA A 44 7.90 1.44 7.48
C ALA A 44 7.71 1.12 5.99
N ALA A 45 6.59 1.55 5.39
CA ALA A 45 6.34 1.38 3.97
C ALA A 45 7.27 2.24 3.12
N GLU A 46 7.47 3.51 3.49
CA GLU A 46 8.46 4.39 2.84
C GLU A 46 9.87 3.80 2.87
N ASP A 47 10.27 3.19 4.00
CA ASP A 47 11.54 2.48 4.11
C ASP A 47 11.62 1.28 3.17
N MET A 48 10.56 0.48 3.05
CA MET A 48 10.50 -0.65 2.11
C MET A 48 10.57 -0.20 0.65
N LEU A 49 9.81 0.84 0.27
CA LEU A 49 9.85 1.42 -1.08
C LEU A 49 11.25 1.93 -1.42
N ARG A 50 11.90 2.63 -0.47
CA ARG A 50 13.28 3.11 -0.61
C ARG A 50 14.28 1.97 -0.74
N CYS A 51 14.15 0.90 0.04
CA CYS A 51 15.00 -0.29 -0.09
C CYS A 51 14.84 -0.98 -1.46
N ALA A 52 13.64 -0.93 -2.06
CA ALA A 52 13.38 -1.44 -3.40
C ALA A 52 13.79 -0.49 -4.54
N ASN A 53 14.43 0.64 -4.21
CA ASN A 53 14.80 1.73 -5.13
C ASN A 53 13.60 2.31 -5.90
N ILE A 54 12.42 2.30 -5.28
CA ILE A 54 11.22 2.92 -5.85
C ILE A 54 11.37 4.44 -5.74
N PRO A 55 11.29 5.19 -6.85
CA PRO A 55 11.31 6.64 -6.79
C PRO A 55 10.02 7.17 -6.15
N ASN A 56 10.15 8.21 -5.34
CA ASN A 56 8.99 8.91 -4.81
C ASN A 56 8.41 9.89 -5.83
N PRO A 57 7.09 10.18 -5.78
CA PRO A 57 6.51 11.28 -6.54
C PRO A 57 7.16 12.61 -6.12
N SER A 58 7.21 13.59 -7.04
CA SER A 58 7.87 14.89 -6.80
C SER A 58 7.29 15.66 -5.60
N SER A 59 6.00 15.47 -5.31
CA SER A 59 5.29 16.07 -4.17
C SER A 59 5.14 15.13 -2.98
N GLY A 60 5.78 13.96 -3.01
CA GLY A 60 5.48 12.85 -2.10
C GLY A 60 4.20 12.11 -2.48
N PHE A 61 3.92 11.02 -1.78
CA PHE A 61 2.69 10.25 -1.95
C PHE A 61 1.47 11.05 -1.46
N SER A 62 0.38 10.92 -2.21
CA SER A 62 -0.91 11.54 -1.92
C SER A 62 -1.63 10.82 -0.78
N THR A 63 -2.65 11.46 -0.23
CA THR A 63 -3.61 10.78 0.67
C THR A 63 -4.61 9.92 -0.12
N MET A 64 -4.73 10.14 -1.44
CA MET A 64 -5.63 9.40 -2.33
C MET A 64 -4.95 8.13 -2.86
N LEU A 65 -5.59 6.98 -2.66
CA LEU A 65 -5.03 5.68 -2.99
C LEU A 65 -4.84 5.54 -4.51
N GLU A 66 -5.83 5.99 -5.28
CA GLU A 66 -5.85 5.92 -6.74
C GLU A 66 -4.69 6.69 -7.39
N GLU A 67 -4.33 7.86 -6.87
CA GLU A 67 -3.19 8.64 -7.39
C GLU A 67 -1.87 7.91 -7.17
N ASN A 68 -1.70 7.32 -5.98
CA ASN A 68 -0.51 6.56 -5.64
C ASN A 68 -0.40 5.28 -6.47
N LEU A 69 -1.51 4.56 -6.67
CA LEU A 69 -1.55 3.37 -7.53
C LEU A 69 -1.26 3.71 -8.98
N SER A 70 -1.86 4.77 -9.52
CA SER A 70 -1.57 5.24 -10.88
C SER A 70 -0.09 5.54 -11.06
N PHE A 71 0.53 6.22 -10.09
CA PHE A 71 1.97 6.48 -10.10
C PHE A 71 2.80 5.19 -10.13
N MET A 72 2.47 4.19 -9.30
CA MET A 72 3.19 2.92 -9.26
C MET A 72 3.05 2.13 -10.57
N LEU A 73 1.86 2.14 -11.18
CA LEU A 73 1.63 1.50 -12.48
C LEU A 73 2.44 2.20 -13.59
N ASP A 74 2.48 3.53 -13.59
CA ASP A 74 3.32 4.30 -14.53
C ASP A 74 4.81 3.95 -14.39
N LEU A 75 5.28 3.65 -13.17
CA LEU A 75 6.68 3.24 -12.96
C LEU A 75 7.01 1.88 -13.59
N ILE A 76 6.07 0.93 -13.60
CA ILE A 76 6.26 -0.39 -14.21
C ILE A 76 6.53 -0.28 -15.72
N GLU A 77 5.94 0.73 -16.37
CA GLU A 77 6.08 0.94 -17.81
C GLU A 77 7.32 1.78 -18.18
N LYS A 78 7.89 2.53 -17.22
CA LYS A 78 9.03 3.42 -17.45
C LYS A 78 10.34 2.65 -17.58
N ARG A 79 10.78 2.44 -18.82
CA ARG A 79 12.08 1.80 -19.16
C ARG A 79 13.32 2.47 -18.55
N ALA A 80 13.21 3.72 -18.09
CA ALA A 80 14.27 4.41 -17.36
C ALA A 80 14.52 3.84 -15.95
N ILE A 81 13.54 3.12 -15.39
CA ILE A 81 13.64 2.42 -14.11
C ILE A 81 14.20 1.01 -14.37
N SER A 82 15.08 0.54 -13.48
CA SER A 82 15.68 -0.80 -13.58
C SER A 82 14.59 -1.89 -13.61
N GLU A 83 14.86 -2.98 -14.31
CA GLU A 83 13.93 -4.10 -14.39
C GLU A 83 13.62 -4.68 -13.02
N ASP A 84 14.62 -4.87 -12.16
CA ASP A 84 14.45 -5.36 -10.78
C ASP A 84 13.47 -4.50 -9.97
N THR A 85 13.61 -3.16 -10.05
CA THR A 85 12.70 -2.23 -9.36
C THR A 85 11.29 -2.30 -9.95
N ARG A 86 11.15 -2.40 -11.28
CA ARG A 86 9.84 -2.53 -11.93
C ARG A 86 9.14 -3.83 -11.55
N LEU A 87 9.88 -4.94 -11.45
CA LEU A 87 9.37 -6.24 -11.03
C LEU A 87 9.04 -6.30 -9.54
N ALA A 88 9.67 -5.47 -8.70
CA ALA A 88 9.34 -5.38 -7.27
C ALA A 88 7.97 -4.72 -7.01
N ILE A 89 7.51 -3.82 -7.90
CA ILE A 89 6.28 -3.04 -7.70
C ILE A 89 5.04 -3.93 -7.47
N PRO A 90 4.72 -4.93 -8.32
CA PRO A 90 3.58 -5.80 -8.09
C PRO A 90 3.63 -6.51 -6.73
N TRP A 91 4.82 -6.96 -6.30
CA TRP A 91 4.98 -7.63 -5.01
C TRP A 91 4.73 -6.70 -3.83
N LEU A 92 5.17 -5.45 -3.93
CA LEU A 92 4.92 -4.43 -2.91
C LEU A 92 3.43 -4.10 -2.81
N LEU A 93 2.74 -3.98 -3.95
CA LEU A 93 1.30 -3.74 -4.01
C LEU A 93 0.45 -4.94 -3.57
N TRP A 94 0.98 -6.17 -3.67
CA TRP A 94 0.30 -7.41 -3.28
C TRP A 94 0.20 -7.61 -1.75
N ASN A 95 0.91 -6.81 -0.93
CA ASN A 95 0.85 -6.92 0.54
C ASN A 95 -0.45 -6.39 1.17
N ILE A 96 -1.52 -6.27 0.37
CA ILE A 96 -2.88 -5.96 0.82
C ILE A 96 -3.71 -7.21 0.61
#